data_AF-A0A945QR19-F1
#
_entry.id   AF-A0A945QR19-F1
#
_cell.length_a   1.000
_cell.length_b   1.000
_cell.length_c   1.000
_cell.angle_alpha   90.00
_cell.angle_beta   90.00
_cell.angle_gamma   90.00
#
_symmetry.space_group_name_H-M   'P 1'
#
loop_
_entity.id
_entity.type
_entity.pdbx_description
1 polymer ?
#
loop_
_entity_poly.entity_id
_entity_poly.type
_entity_poly.pdbx_seq_one_letter_code
_entity_poly.pdbx_strand_id
1 'polypeptide(L)'
;MMGYYYGFGTFIRPESWIDSIPSLDSDAPVPENIRKMAVHLYRIVHDAIRRHERNHLILGPYVKEQSFDLKTWETLAPYVDMLSPQHFNRNISFTEQSATTGRAVLVSDEESGHNFESARQNPHSVTSEHKGRVYSLLLDRHLRDANVCGVNFCATLYDLDDGPLMDMMGMMEGLYDWDGNTKPDLVDVVRKANREIYQRAIEPYPTDQLAELDEKLCRARDEVHQHVR
;
A
#
# COMPACT_ATOMS: atom_id res chain seq x y z
N MET A 1 7.49 -13.40 5.95
CA MET A 1 7.52 -12.57 7.18
C MET A 1 6.18 -12.76 7.87
N MET A 2 6.15 -13.09 9.17
CA MET A 2 4.89 -13.14 9.94
C MET A 2 4.94 -12.02 10.98
N GLY A 3 3.87 -11.23 11.06
CA GLY A 3 3.78 -10.09 11.96
C GLY A 3 2.37 -9.57 12.05
N TYR A 4 2.14 -8.66 12.99
CA TYR A 4 0.85 -8.02 13.19
C TYR A 4 0.75 -6.75 12.36
N TYR A 5 -0.26 -6.68 11.51
CA TYR A 5 -0.75 -5.42 10.96
C TYR A 5 -1.80 -4.84 11.89
N TYR A 6 -1.74 -3.54 12.11
CA TYR A 6 -2.83 -2.84 12.76
C TYR A 6 -3.06 -1.53 12.02
N GLY A 7 -4.05 -1.53 11.15
CA GLY A 7 -4.47 -0.34 10.44
C GLY A 7 -5.73 0.22 11.06
N PHE A 8 -5.65 1.44 11.59
CA PHE A 8 -6.83 2.28 11.61
C PHE A 8 -6.89 2.93 10.25
N GLY A 9 -8.00 2.74 9.56
CA GLY A 9 -8.22 3.26 8.23
C GLY A 9 -7.79 4.72 8.10
N THR A 10 -7.56 5.09 6.85
CA THR A 10 -7.07 6.38 6.39
C THR A 10 -7.49 7.58 7.27
N PHE A 11 -6.52 8.39 7.73
CA PHE A 11 -6.79 9.69 8.36
C PHE A 11 -7.26 10.72 7.32
N ILE A 12 -8.14 10.35 6.38
CA ILE A 12 -8.61 11.19 5.25
C ILE A 12 -9.55 12.30 5.71
N ARG A 13 -10.22 12.14 6.85
CA ARG A 13 -11.11 13.16 7.46
C ARG A 13 -10.73 13.42 8.92
N PRO A 14 -9.50 13.88 9.16
CA PRO A 14 -8.96 13.99 10.51
C PRO A 14 -9.74 15.00 11.35
N GLU A 15 -10.40 15.98 10.74
CA GLU A 15 -11.19 17.03 11.42
C GLU A 15 -12.27 16.41 12.29
N SER A 16 -13.01 15.44 11.75
CA SER A 16 -14.07 14.74 12.49
C SER A 16 -13.57 14.03 13.75
N TRP A 17 -12.33 13.51 13.71
CA TRP A 17 -11.69 12.88 14.87
C TRP A 17 -11.18 13.93 15.86
N ILE A 18 -10.55 14.98 15.35
CA ILE A 18 -10.01 16.09 16.15
C ILE A 18 -11.11 16.73 16.99
N ASP A 19 -12.25 17.04 16.38
CA ASP A 19 -13.39 17.67 17.07
C ASP A 19 -14.03 16.73 18.12
N SER A 20 -13.87 15.41 17.95
CA SER A 20 -14.48 14.40 18.82
C SER A 20 -13.62 14.00 20.02
N ILE A 21 -12.31 14.32 20.03
CA ILE A 21 -11.37 13.90 21.07
C ILE A 21 -10.98 15.12 21.93
N PRO A 22 -11.47 15.25 23.18
CA PRO A 22 -11.28 16.45 24.01
C PRO A 22 -9.83 16.80 24.33
N SER A 23 -8.90 15.86 24.20
CA SER A 23 -7.47 16.09 24.46
C SER A 23 -6.69 16.61 23.24
N LEU A 24 -7.34 16.75 22.09
CA LEU A 24 -6.75 17.35 20.90
C LEU A 24 -7.08 18.83 20.82
N ASP A 25 -6.19 19.58 20.21
CA ASP A 25 -6.31 21.02 20.05
C ASP A 25 -6.80 21.32 18.64
N SER A 26 -8.07 21.72 18.49
CA SER A 26 -8.66 22.03 17.18
C SER A 26 -7.98 23.21 16.48
N ASP A 27 -7.27 24.06 17.23
CA ASP A 27 -6.55 25.21 16.67
C ASP A 27 -5.12 24.84 16.25
N ALA A 28 -4.62 23.66 16.65
CA ALA A 28 -3.32 23.16 16.23
C ALA A 28 -3.34 22.67 14.76
N PRO A 29 -2.19 22.71 14.05
CA PRO A 29 -2.11 22.19 12.70
C PRO A 29 -2.56 20.72 12.60
N VAL A 30 -3.39 20.40 11.61
CA VAL A 30 -3.91 19.03 11.39
C VAL A 30 -2.84 17.93 11.45
N PRO A 31 -1.65 18.08 10.82
CA PRO A 31 -0.58 17.07 10.92
C PRO A 31 -0.09 16.83 12.35
N GLU A 32 -0.10 17.86 13.21
CA GLU A 32 0.29 17.71 14.61
C GLU A 32 -0.74 16.86 15.37
N ASN A 33 -2.03 17.09 15.15
CA ASN A 33 -3.07 16.28 15.77
C ASN A 33 -3.05 14.84 15.24
N ILE A 34 -2.86 14.64 13.93
CA ILE A 34 -2.67 13.30 13.35
C ILE A 34 -1.50 12.59 14.04
N ARG A 35 -0.36 13.27 14.21
CA ARG A 35 0.80 12.70 14.90
C ARG A 35 0.49 12.31 16.34
N LYS A 36 -0.18 13.18 17.11
CA LYS A 36 -0.58 12.89 18.50
C LYS A 36 -1.49 11.66 18.57
N MET A 37 -2.50 11.59 17.70
CA MET A 37 -3.42 10.45 17.61
C MET A 37 -2.67 9.16 17.26
N ALA A 38 -1.88 9.17 16.20
CA ALA A 38 -1.11 8.02 15.75
C ALA A 38 -0.18 7.50 16.84
N VAL A 39 0.67 8.36 17.40
CA VAL A 39 1.64 7.96 18.43
C VAL A 39 0.95 7.39 19.66
N HIS A 40 -0.14 8.01 20.12
CA HIS A 40 -0.89 7.51 21.26
C HIS A 40 -1.44 6.10 21.00
N LEU A 41 -2.02 5.90 19.84
CA LEU A 41 -2.65 4.65 19.42
C LEU A 41 -1.64 3.52 19.27
N TYR A 42 -0.57 3.76 18.51
CA TYR A 42 0.44 2.73 18.26
C TYR A 42 1.26 2.42 19.50
N ARG A 43 1.43 3.36 20.44
CA ARG A 43 2.00 3.05 21.75
C ARG A 43 1.12 2.08 22.54
N ILE A 44 -0.19 2.31 22.60
CA ILE A 44 -1.13 1.41 23.31
C ILE A 44 -1.08 0.01 22.68
N VAL A 45 -1.14 -0.06 21.35
CA VAL A 45 -1.11 -1.32 20.60
C VAL A 45 0.22 -2.04 20.80
N HIS A 46 1.35 -1.33 20.68
CA HIS A 46 2.68 -1.87 20.95
C HIS A 46 2.76 -2.47 22.35
N ASP A 47 2.36 -1.72 23.39
CA ASP A 47 2.46 -2.18 24.77
C ASP A 47 1.51 -3.36 25.06
N ALA A 48 0.36 -3.40 24.39
CA ALA A 48 -0.57 -4.52 24.46
C ALA A 48 0.02 -5.77 23.78
N ILE A 49 0.57 -5.64 22.57
CA ILE A 49 1.22 -6.75 21.86
C ILE A 49 2.42 -7.25 22.65
N ARG A 50 3.35 -6.38 23.07
CA ARG A 50 4.59 -6.78 23.78
C ARG A 50 4.36 -7.39 25.16
N ARG A 51 3.17 -7.20 25.75
CA ARG A 51 2.73 -7.92 26.96
C ARG A 51 2.49 -9.41 26.71
N HIS A 52 2.00 -9.76 25.52
CA HIS A 52 1.58 -11.13 25.19
C HIS A 52 2.50 -11.81 24.17
N GLU A 53 3.12 -11.06 23.29
CA GLU A 53 3.91 -11.55 22.16
C GLU A 53 5.12 -10.65 21.90
N ARG A 54 6.32 -11.22 22.06
CA ARG A 54 7.59 -10.49 21.96
C ARG A 54 8.41 -10.84 20.73
N ASN A 55 8.07 -11.93 20.03
CA ASN A 55 8.91 -12.50 18.98
C ASN A 55 8.40 -12.19 17.57
N HIS A 56 7.18 -11.66 17.44
CA HIS A 56 6.61 -11.24 16.17
C HIS A 56 6.82 -9.76 15.89
N LEU A 57 6.94 -9.42 14.61
CA LEU A 57 7.07 -8.04 14.16
C LEU A 57 5.73 -7.29 14.26
N ILE A 58 5.78 -6.01 14.57
CA ILE A 58 4.68 -5.06 14.41
C ILE A 58 4.90 -4.34 13.09
N LEU A 59 4.16 -4.74 12.06
CA LEU A 59 4.39 -4.37 10.66
C LEU A 59 3.99 -2.93 10.32
N GLY A 60 3.41 -2.21 11.27
CA GLY A 60 3.07 -0.81 11.13
C GLY A 60 1.60 -0.55 10.80
N PRO A 61 1.28 0.71 10.45
CA PRO A 61 -0.04 1.27 10.58
C PRO A 61 -0.99 1.11 9.39
N TYR A 62 -0.57 0.45 8.30
CA TYR A 62 -1.33 0.36 7.03
C TYR A 62 -2.04 1.68 6.67
N VAL A 63 -1.28 2.71 6.28
CA VAL A 63 -1.84 4.07 6.08
C VAL A 63 -1.68 4.53 4.66
N LYS A 64 -2.66 5.29 4.15
CA LYS A 64 -2.45 6.09 2.95
C LYS A 64 -1.17 6.90 3.12
N GLU A 65 -0.31 6.84 2.12
CA GLU A 65 1.03 7.36 2.17
C GLU A 65 1.07 8.87 2.47
N GLN A 66 0.04 9.60 2.04
CA GLN A 66 -0.18 11.03 2.32
C GLN A 66 -0.71 11.34 3.73
N SER A 67 -1.12 10.34 4.52
CA SER A 67 -1.66 10.56 5.86
C SER A 67 -0.58 10.93 6.88
N PHE A 68 0.64 10.39 6.74
CA PHE A 68 1.73 10.62 7.67
C PHE A 68 2.88 11.36 6.99
N ASP A 69 3.20 12.54 7.53
CA ASP A 69 4.43 13.24 7.19
C ASP A 69 5.66 12.53 7.79
N LEU A 70 6.86 12.94 7.36
CA LEU A 70 8.12 12.36 7.82
C LEU A 70 8.28 12.45 9.35
N LYS A 71 7.81 13.55 9.96
CA LYS A 71 7.89 13.74 11.41
C LYS A 71 6.98 12.76 12.17
N THR A 72 5.83 12.44 11.59
CA THR A 72 4.90 11.45 12.14
C THR A 72 5.53 10.08 12.11
N TRP A 73 6.13 9.68 10.98
CA TRP A 73 6.87 8.42 10.87
C TRP A 73 8.03 8.33 11.88
N GLU A 74 8.85 9.38 12.00
CA GLU A 74 9.95 9.46 12.97
C GLU A 74 9.44 9.25 14.41
N THR A 75 8.36 9.92 14.79
CA THR A 75 7.81 9.84 16.15
C THR A 75 7.13 8.49 16.42
N LEU A 76 6.62 7.84 15.37
CA LEU A 76 5.97 6.53 15.42
C LEU A 76 6.97 5.37 15.50
N ALA A 77 8.17 5.54 14.91
CA ALA A 77 9.18 4.50 14.74
C ALA A 77 9.55 3.70 16.00
N PRO A 78 9.48 4.22 17.24
CA PRO A 78 9.70 3.41 18.45
C PRO A 78 8.65 2.31 18.69
N TYR A 79 7.46 2.42 18.11
CA TYR A 79 6.32 1.54 18.40
C TYR A 79 6.01 0.54 17.29
N VAL A 80 6.74 0.61 16.18
CA VAL A 80 6.58 -0.26 15.01
C VAL A 80 7.94 -0.79 14.60
N ASP A 81 7.97 -2.00 14.05
CA ASP A 81 9.21 -2.59 13.55
C ASP A 81 9.48 -2.18 12.09
N MET A 82 8.44 -1.72 11.39
CA MET A 82 8.45 -1.40 9.96
C MET A 82 7.52 -0.23 9.65
N LEU A 83 7.80 0.46 8.55
CA LEU A 83 6.88 1.43 7.96
C LEU A 83 5.98 0.72 6.95
N SER A 84 4.72 1.12 6.88
CA SER A 84 3.76 0.48 5.98
C SER A 84 2.84 1.49 5.29
N PRO A 85 3.38 2.31 4.37
CA PRO A 85 2.56 3.13 3.48
C PRO A 85 1.77 2.23 2.52
N GLN A 86 0.59 2.69 2.13
CA GLN A 86 -0.36 1.91 1.34
C GLN A 86 0.13 1.70 -0.10
N HIS A 87 0.57 2.77 -0.77
CA HIS A 87 0.92 2.75 -2.19
C HIS A 87 2.20 3.55 -2.49
N PHE A 88 2.77 3.31 -3.67
CA PHE A 88 3.74 4.19 -4.30
C PHE A 88 3.12 5.57 -4.61
N ASN A 89 3.85 6.62 -4.27
CA ASN A 89 3.52 8.00 -4.62
C ASN A 89 4.80 8.76 -4.96
N ARG A 90 4.84 9.35 -6.15
CA ARG A 90 6.03 10.05 -6.68
C ARG A 90 6.55 11.20 -5.81
N ASN A 91 5.70 11.73 -4.94
CA ASN A 91 6.04 12.86 -4.06
C ASN A 91 6.54 12.40 -2.68
N ILE A 92 6.60 11.08 -2.42
CA ILE A 92 6.96 10.51 -1.13
C ILE A 92 8.13 9.55 -1.32
N SER A 93 9.23 9.82 -0.61
CA SER A 93 10.46 9.03 -0.71
C SER A 93 10.54 7.98 0.39
N PHE A 94 10.47 6.70 0.01
CA PHE A 94 10.73 5.59 0.94
C PHE A 94 12.16 5.60 1.47
N THR A 95 13.13 6.03 0.65
CA THR A 95 14.52 6.21 1.07
C THR A 95 14.64 7.24 2.20
N GLU A 96 13.94 8.38 2.08
CA GLU A 96 13.96 9.41 3.11
C GLU A 96 13.30 8.90 4.40
N GLN A 97 12.13 8.26 4.27
CA GLN A 97 11.42 7.66 5.41
C GLN A 97 12.29 6.62 6.14
N SER A 98 12.92 5.71 5.40
CA SER A 98 13.82 4.70 5.94
C SER A 98 15.04 5.34 6.62
N ALA A 99 15.68 6.31 5.97
CA ALA A 99 16.85 6.99 6.53
C ALA A 99 16.53 7.77 7.82
N THR A 100 15.37 8.43 7.88
CA THR A 100 14.95 9.18 9.08
C THR A 100 14.56 8.27 10.24
N THR A 101 13.92 7.14 9.97
CA THR A 101 13.36 6.27 11.01
C THR A 101 14.28 5.11 11.40
N GLY A 102 15.23 4.75 10.54
CA GLY A 102 16.01 3.52 10.64
C GLY A 102 15.17 2.25 10.40
N ARG A 103 14.00 2.36 9.77
CA ARG A 103 13.06 1.24 9.56
C ARG A 103 12.88 0.93 8.07
N ALA A 104 12.81 -0.37 7.76
CA ALA A 104 12.45 -0.84 6.43
C ALA A 104 10.97 -0.56 6.12
N VAL A 105 10.67 -0.46 4.82
CA VAL A 105 9.33 -0.20 4.28
C VAL A 105 8.71 -1.50 3.76
N LEU A 106 7.46 -1.74 4.13
CA LEU A 106 6.60 -2.80 3.59
C LEU A 106 5.35 -2.15 2.99
N VAL A 107 5.31 -2.03 1.67
CA VAL A 107 4.20 -1.39 0.98
C VAL A 107 2.96 -2.27 1.13
N SER A 108 1.90 -1.73 1.71
CA SER A 108 0.92 -2.59 2.37
C SER A 108 -0.31 -2.93 1.53
N ASP A 109 -0.61 -2.20 0.46
CA ASP A 109 -1.82 -2.41 -0.34
C ASP A 109 -1.72 -1.81 -1.74
N GLU A 110 -0.64 -2.09 -2.46
CA GLU A 110 -0.38 -1.47 -3.74
C GLU A 110 -1.48 -1.77 -4.78
N GLU A 111 -1.93 -0.74 -5.50
CA GLU A 111 -2.98 -0.85 -6.51
C GLU A 111 -2.36 -1.00 -7.92
N SER A 112 -2.70 -2.09 -8.60
CA SER A 112 -2.28 -2.34 -10.00
C SER A 112 -3.34 -1.97 -11.04
N GLY A 113 -4.42 -1.28 -10.62
CA GLY A 113 -5.61 -1.00 -11.42
C GLY A 113 -6.73 -2.01 -11.19
N HIS A 114 -7.95 -1.56 -11.48
CA HIS A 114 -9.19 -2.25 -11.15
C HIS A 114 -9.86 -2.84 -12.41
N ASN A 115 -10.19 -4.13 -12.36
CA ASN A 115 -11.07 -4.73 -13.37
C ASN A 115 -12.51 -4.58 -12.90
N PHE A 116 -13.43 -4.26 -13.80
CA PHE A 116 -14.86 -4.20 -13.47
C PHE A 116 -15.65 -5.20 -14.30
N GLU A 117 -16.78 -5.63 -13.74
CA GLU A 117 -17.75 -6.41 -14.50
C GLU A 117 -18.19 -5.64 -15.74
N SER A 118 -18.36 -6.33 -16.88
CA SER A 118 -18.72 -5.69 -18.15
C SER A 118 -19.99 -4.83 -18.07
N ALA A 119 -20.98 -5.26 -17.27
CA ALA A 119 -22.22 -4.52 -17.05
C ALA A 119 -22.06 -3.26 -16.18
N ARG A 120 -20.93 -3.13 -15.48
CA ARG A 120 -20.63 -2.08 -14.49
C ARG A 120 -19.31 -1.38 -14.78
N GLN A 121 -18.87 -1.37 -16.05
CA GLN A 121 -17.59 -0.77 -16.44
C GLN A 121 -17.48 0.66 -15.91
N ASN A 122 -16.47 0.87 -15.08
CA ASN A 122 -16.07 2.19 -14.63
C ASN A 122 -15.17 2.83 -15.71
N PRO A 123 -15.22 4.16 -15.92
CA PRO A 123 -14.24 4.89 -16.71
C PRO A 123 -12.78 4.58 -16.35
N HIS A 124 -12.49 4.11 -15.13
CA HIS A 124 -11.15 3.72 -14.69
C HIS A 124 -10.87 2.21 -14.78
N SER A 125 -11.74 1.44 -15.45
CA SER A 125 -11.53 0.01 -15.63
C SER A 125 -10.30 -0.28 -16.49
N VAL A 126 -9.50 -1.26 -16.06
CA VAL A 126 -8.35 -1.77 -16.82
C VAL A 126 -8.64 -3.17 -17.37
N THR A 127 -7.83 -3.59 -18.34
CA THR A 127 -7.81 -4.99 -18.79
C THR A 127 -6.91 -5.82 -17.88
N SER A 128 -7.10 -7.14 -17.85
CA SER A 128 -6.22 -8.07 -17.13
C SER A 128 -4.75 -7.96 -17.56
N GLU A 129 -4.50 -7.77 -18.87
CA GLU A 129 -3.16 -7.53 -19.41
C GLU A 129 -2.54 -6.25 -18.82
N HIS A 130 -3.30 -5.15 -18.83
CA HIS A 130 -2.85 -3.88 -18.28
C HIS A 130 -2.56 -3.98 -16.78
N LYS A 131 -3.49 -4.58 -16.02
CA LYS A 131 -3.32 -4.86 -14.59
C LYS A 131 -2.04 -5.67 -14.33
N GLY A 132 -1.80 -6.71 -15.12
CA GLY A 132 -0.58 -7.53 -15.06
C GLY A 132 0.69 -6.72 -15.34
N ARG A 133 0.68 -5.84 -16.35
CA ARG A 133 1.82 -4.95 -16.67
C ARG A 133 2.13 -4.02 -15.50
N VAL A 134 1.12 -3.35 -14.93
CA VAL A 134 1.29 -2.45 -13.79
C VAL A 134 1.77 -3.23 -12.55
N TYR A 135 1.20 -4.40 -12.27
CA TYR A 135 1.68 -5.31 -11.21
C TYR A 135 3.17 -5.62 -11.35
N SER A 136 3.62 -6.02 -12.55
CA SER A 136 5.03 -6.37 -12.76
C SER A 136 5.97 -5.17 -12.59
N LEU A 137 5.57 -3.97 -13.02
CA LEU A 137 6.35 -2.74 -12.85
C LEU A 137 6.44 -2.34 -11.38
N LEU A 138 5.33 -2.42 -10.63
CA LEU A 138 5.30 -2.14 -9.20
C LEU A 138 6.17 -3.14 -8.42
N LEU A 139 6.06 -4.43 -8.73
CA LEU A 139 6.86 -5.45 -8.07
C LEU A 139 8.36 -5.21 -8.33
N ASP A 140 8.76 -4.88 -9.56
CA ASP A 140 10.15 -4.55 -9.86
C ASP A 140 10.60 -3.27 -9.14
N ARG A 141 9.80 -2.20 -9.18
CA ARG A 141 10.12 -0.94 -8.51
C ARG A 141 10.31 -1.09 -6.99
N HIS A 142 9.45 -1.86 -6.34
CA HIS A 142 9.53 -2.08 -4.91
C HIS A 142 10.69 -2.99 -4.54
N LEU A 143 10.90 -4.09 -5.27
CA LEU A 143 11.97 -5.04 -4.93
C LEU A 143 13.36 -4.57 -5.32
N ARG A 144 13.48 -3.59 -6.22
CA ARG A 144 14.75 -2.95 -6.55
C ARG A 144 15.10 -1.80 -5.61
N ASP A 145 14.21 -1.41 -4.70
CA ASP A 145 14.48 -0.39 -3.68
C ASP A 145 15.09 -1.04 -2.43
N ALA A 146 16.33 -0.68 -2.10
CA ALA A 146 17.04 -1.26 -0.95
C ALA A 146 16.35 -0.99 0.41
N ASN A 147 15.44 -0.03 0.47
CA ASN A 147 14.71 0.32 1.68
C ASN A 147 13.38 -0.43 1.83
N VAL A 148 12.92 -1.08 0.74
CA VAL A 148 11.65 -1.80 0.70
C VAL A 148 11.95 -3.29 0.81
N CYS A 149 11.28 -3.97 1.74
CA CYS A 149 11.48 -5.40 1.97
C CYS A 149 10.28 -6.25 1.53
N GLY A 150 9.25 -5.63 0.96
CA GLY A 150 8.10 -6.32 0.42
C GLY A 150 6.99 -5.39 -0.04
N VAL A 151 6.05 -5.98 -0.77
CA VAL A 151 4.81 -5.33 -1.20
C VAL A 151 3.65 -6.33 -1.08
N ASN A 152 2.55 -5.86 -0.52
CA ASN A 152 1.24 -6.48 -0.56
C ASN A 152 0.41 -5.72 -1.60
N PHE A 153 -0.30 -6.42 -2.48
CA PHE A 153 -1.17 -5.80 -3.49
C PHE A 153 -2.63 -5.83 -3.03
N CYS A 154 -3.38 -4.81 -3.43
CA CYS A 154 -4.83 -4.71 -3.24
C CYS A 154 -5.57 -5.71 -4.14
N ALA A 155 -5.47 -7.00 -3.81
CA ALA A 155 -6.07 -8.08 -4.58
C ALA A 155 -6.53 -9.21 -3.66
N THR A 156 -7.64 -9.82 -4.03
CA THR A 156 -8.11 -11.07 -3.44
C THR A 156 -7.63 -12.25 -4.29
N LEU A 157 -7.67 -13.45 -3.71
CA LEU A 157 -7.37 -14.64 -4.49
C LEU A 157 -8.45 -14.85 -5.56
N TYR A 158 -9.72 -14.76 -5.16
CA TYR A 158 -10.89 -14.88 -6.03
C TYR A 158 -11.62 -13.54 -6.12
N ASP A 159 -12.35 -13.32 -7.20
CA ASP A 159 -13.33 -12.24 -7.23
C ASP A 159 -14.28 -12.36 -6.05
N LEU A 160 -14.63 -11.21 -5.47
CA LEU A 160 -15.63 -11.17 -4.41
C LEU A 160 -16.99 -11.59 -5.00
N ASP A 161 -17.78 -12.29 -4.19
CA ASP A 161 -19.12 -12.75 -4.53
C ASP A 161 -20.13 -11.59 -4.64
N ASP A 162 -21.39 -11.88 -4.96
CA ASP A 162 -22.51 -10.93 -5.07
C ASP A 162 -22.90 -10.31 -3.71
N GLY A 163 -21.94 -9.67 -3.04
CA GLY A 163 -22.09 -8.95 -1.80
C GLY A 163 -22.22 -7.43 -2.01
N PRO A 164 -22.60 -6.69 -0.96
CA PRO A 164 -22.82 -5.24 -1.04
C PRO A 164 -21.63 -4.44 -1.56
N LEU A 165 -20.40 -4.92 -1.36
CA LEU A 165 -19.19 -4.30 -1.90
C LEU A 165 -19.07 -4.49 -3.42
N MET A 166 -19.45 -5.66 -3.96
CA MET A 166 -19.55 -5.86 -5.40
C MET A 166 -20.69 -5.05 -6.01
N ASP A 167 -21.82 -4.93 -5.32
CA ASP A 167 -22.92 -4.06 -5.75
C ASP A 167 -22.55 -2.58 -5.78
N MET A 168 -21.76 -2.12 -4.80
CA MET A 168 -21.37 -0.73 -4.69
C MET A 168 -20.18 -0.38 -5.61
N MET A 169 -19.20 -1.27 -5.74
CA MET A 169 -17.93 -0.98 -6.41
C MET A 169 -17.77 -1.72 -7.74
N GLY A 170 -18.40 -2.88 -7.95
CA GLY A 170 -18.30 -3.67 -9.18
C GLY A 170 -16.90 -4.21 -9.49
N MET A 171 -16.01 -4.25 -8.49
CA MET A 171 -14.58 -4.52 -8.66
C MET A 171 -14.25 -6.02 -8.66
N MET A 172 -13.78 -6.52 -9.80
CA MET A 172 -13.31 -7.89 -9.98
C MET A 172 -11.80 -7.99 -9.70
N GLU A 173 -11.41 -7.86 -8.42
CA GLU A 173 -9.99 -7.77 -8.03
C GLU A 173 -9.23 -9.10 -7.94
N GLY A 174 -9.93 -10.22 -8.04
CA GLY A 174 -9.36 -11.56 -7.93
C GLY A 174 -8.29 -11.85 -8.98
N LEU A 175 -7.29 -12.66 -8.60
CA LEU A 175 -6.41 -13.35 -9.56
C LEU A 175 -7.17 -14.45 -10.32
N TYR A 176 -8.15 -15.04 -9.66
CA TYR A 176 -9.09 -16.01 -10.19
C TYR A 176 -10.50 -15.41 -10.18
N ASP A 177 -11.38 -15.86 -11.08
CA ASP A 177 -12.79 -15.54 -10.99
C ASP A 177 -13.47 -16.32 -9.83
N TRP A 178 -14.76 -16.06 -9.60
CA TRP A 178 -15.55 -16.69 -8.54
C TRP A 178 -15.68 -18.23 -8.69
N ASP A 179 -15.57 -18.75 -9.92
CA ASP A 179 -15.54 -20.19 -10.23
C ASP A 179 -14.14 -20.81 -10.04
N GLY A 180 -13.13 -19.98 -9.76
CA GLY A 180 -11.74 -20.38 -9.61
C GLY A 180 -10.98 -20.56 -10.91
N ASN A 181 -11.51 -20.09 -12.04
CA ASN A 181 -10.76 -20.04 -13.29
C ASN A 181 -9.73 -18.91 -13.24
N THR A 182 -8.59 -19.12 -13.88
CA THR A 182 -7.54 -18.10 -13.98
C THR A 182 -7.99 -16.95 -14.86
N LYS A 183 -7.73 -15.71 -14.45
CA LYS A 183 -7.84 -14.58 -15.37
C LYS A 183 -6.71 -14.63 -16.41
N PRO A 184 -7.04 -14.73 -17.71
CA PRO A 184 -6.04 -14.76 -18.77
C PRO A 184 -5.10 -13.56 -18.66
N ASP A 185 -3.82 -13.78 -18.99
CA ASP A 185 -2.75 -12.78 -19.02
C ASP A 185 -2.38 -12.13 -17.67
N LEU A 186 -3.20 -12.26 -16.62
CA LEU A 186 -2.88 -11.75 -15.28
C LEU A 186 -2.08 -12.76 -14.47
N VAL A 187 -2.60 -13.99 -14.33
CA VAL A 187 -1.99 -15.01 -13.44
C VAL A 187 -0.58 -15.39 -13.90
N ASP A 188 -0.35 -15.49 -15.21
CA ASP A 188 0.95 -15.85 -15.76
C ASP A 188 1.99 -14.74 -15.56
N VAL A 189 1.58 -13.48 -15.73
CA VAL A 189 2.45 -12.32 -15.42
C VAL A 189 2.79 -12.28 -13.94
N VAL A 190 1.80 -12.44 -13.06
CA VAL A 190 2.00 -12.48 -11.61
C VAL A 190 2.93 -13.63 -11.21
N ARG A 191 2.72 -14.84 -11.75
CA ARG A 191 3.58 -16.00 -11.49
C ARG A 191 5.01 -15.77 -11.97
N LYS A 192 5.19 -15.25 -13.18
CA LYS A 192 6.52 -14.94 -13.73
C LYS A 192 7.24 -13.90 -12.87
N ALA A 193 6.56 -12.80 -12.56
CA ALA A 193 7.12 -11.74 -11.74
C ALA A 193 7.50 -12.24 -10.33
N ASN A 194 6.66 -13.08 -9.71
CA ASN A 194 6.92 -13.64 -8.39
C ASN A 194 8.08 -14.65 -8.34
N ARG A 195 8.40 -15.34 -9.46
CA ARG A 195 9.56 -16.25 -9.52
C ARG A 195 10.89 -15.53 -9.41
N GLU A 196 10.94 -14.25 -9.78
CA GLU A 196 12.16 -13.46 -9.85
C GLU A 196 12.40 -12.60 -8.59
N ILE A 197 11.53 -12.68 -7.58
CA ILE A 197 11.56 -11.80 -6.40
C ILE A 197 12.92 -11.80 -5.71
N TYR A 198 13.43 -12.99 -5.38
CA TYR A 198 14.70 -13.09 -4.66
C TYR A 198 15.88 -12.60 -5.48
N GLN A 199 15.84 -12.75 -6.81
CA GLN A 199 16.89 -12.22 -7.69
C GLN A 199 16.83 -10.69 -7.74
N ARG A 200 15.63 -10.10 -7.87
CA ARG A 200 15.45 -8.64 -7.90
C ARG A 200 15.89 -8.00 -6.58
N ALA A 201 15.55 -8.61 -5.46
CA ALA A 201 15.81 -8.08 -4.12
C ALA A 201 17.31 -8.02 -3.73
N ILE A 202 18.16 -8.87 -4.31
CA ILE A 202 19.61 -8.89 -4.00
C ILE A 202 20.43 -7.96 -4.89
N GLU A 203 19.80 -7.33 -5.88
CA GLU A 203 20.42 -6.42 -6.85
C GLU A 203 19.63 -5.09 -6.88
N PRO A 204 19.69 -4.28 -5.80
CA PRO A 204 18.94 -3.04 -5.75
C PRO A 204 19.44 -2.04 -6.80
N TYR A 205 18.53 -1.21 -7.28
CA TYR A 205 18.83 -0.14 -8.22
C TYR A 205 19.28 1.12 -7.49
N PRO A 206 20.23 1.88 -8.08
CA PRO A 206 20.52 3.23 -7.64
C PRO A 206 19.33 4.17 -7.91
N THR A 207 19.34 5.33 -7.25
CA THR A 207 18.23 6.31 -7.25
C THR A 207 17.78 6.74 -8.65
N ASP A 208 18.73 6.91 -9.59
CA ASP A 208 18.44 7.29 -10.98
C ASP A 208 17.67 6.19 -11.73
N GLN A 209 18.05 4.92 -11.55
CA GLN A 209 17.33 3.79 -12.14
C GLN A 209 15.96 3.57 -11.50
N LEU A 210 15.81 3.83 -10.20
CA LEU A 210 14.50 3.84 -9.53
C LEU A 210 13.59 4.94 -10.11
N ALA A 211 14.14 6.13 -10.36
CA ALA A 211 13.39 7.22 -11.00
C ALA A 211 12.94 6.87 -12.43
N GLU A 212 13.76 6.14 -13.20
CA GLU A 212 13.33 5.63 -14.50
C GLU A 212 12.17 4.63 -14.40
N LEU A 213 12.17 3.77 -13.37
CA LEU A 213 11.05 2.87 -13.09
C LEU A 213 9.80 3.65 -12.67
N ASP A 214 9.94 4.71 -11.86
CA ASP A 214 8.84 5.60 -11.47
C ASP A 214 8.16 6.21 -12.70
N GLU A 215 8.94 6.70 -13.65
CA GLU A 215 8.43 7.26 -14.92
C GLU A 215 7.78 6.21 -15.82
N LYS A 216 8.31 4.97 -15.86
CA LYS A 216 7.68 3.86 -16.59
C LYS A 216 6.35 3.47 -15.96
N LEU A 217 6.30 3.41 -14.63
CA LEU A 217 5.09 3.09 -13.87
C LEU A 217 4.02 4.16 -14.05
N CYS A 218 4.37 5.44 -13.91
CA CYS A 218 3.41 6.54 -14.07
C CYS A 218 2.82 6.56 -15.49
N ARG A 219 3.66 6.38 -16.52
CA ARG A 219 3.17 6.25 -17.91
C ARG A 219 2.22 5.07 -18.09
N ALA A 220 2.55 3.91 -17.51
CA ALA A 220 1.67 2.76 -17.58
C ALA A 220 0.31 3.06 -16.92
N ARG A 221 0.28 3.67 -15.73
CA ARG A 221 -0.97 4.08 -15.08
C ARG A 221 -1.77 5.10 -15.91
N ASP A 222 -1.09 6.06 -16.54
CA ASP A 222 -1.73 7.10 -17.35
C ASP A 222 -2.34 6.59 -18.67
N GLU A 223 -1.81 5.51 -19.25
CA GLU A 223 -2.34 4.90 -20.48
C GLU A 223 -3.82 4.50 -20.32
N VAL A 224 -4.26 4.12 -19.11
CA VAL A 224 -5.67 3.81 -18.81
C VAL A 224 -6.56 5.03 -19.03
N HIS A 225 -6.10 6.19 -18.57
CA HIS A 225 -6.89 7.43 -18.62
C HIS A 225 -7.00 8.04 -20.02
N GLN A 226 -6.17 7.59 -20.98
CA GLN A 226 -6.22 8.05 -22.37
C GLN A 226 -7.28 7.33 -23.21
N HIS A 227 -7.69 6.11 -22.83
CA HIS A 227 -8.66 5.30 -23.58
C HIS A 227 -10.13 5.60 -23.24
N VAL A 228 -10.36 6.63 -22.42
CA VAL A 228 -11.65 6.94 -21.77
C VAL A 228 -12.23 8.26 -22.26
N ARG A 229 -11.64 8.88 -23.30
CA ARG A 229 -12.13 10.11 -23.93
C ARG A 229 -12.75 9.88 -25.29
#